data_AF-A0A7K7CRW6-F1
#
_entry.id   AF-A0A7K7CRW6-F1
#
_cell.length_a   1.000
_cell.length_b   1.000
_cell.length_c   1.000
_cell.angle_alpha   90.00
_cell.angle_beta   90.00
_cell.angle_gamma   90.00
#
_symmetry.space_group_name_H-M   'P 1'
#
loop_
_entity.id
_entity.type
_entity.pdbx_description
1 polymer ?
#
loop_
_entity_poly.entity_id
_entity_poly.type
_entity_poly.pdbx_seq_one_letter_code
_entity_poly.pdbx_strand_id
1 'polypeptide(L)' 'MANHSQLNFQDTSSPIIEELIGFHNHALMVALAICSLVLYLSSSTADTQVIKLI' A
#
# COMPACT_ATOMS: atom_id res chain seq x y z
N MET A 1 -19.62 1.25 -14.42
CA MET A 1 -19.83 -0.21 -14.29
C MET A 1 -18.51 -0.84 -13.92
N ALA A 2 -18.49 -1.75 -12.94
CA ALA A 2 -17.26 -2.43 -12.52
C ALA A 2 -16.66 -3.27 -13.65
N ASN A 3 -15.36 -3.11 -13.91
CA ASN A 3 -14.61 -3.98 -14.80
C ASN A 3 -13.88 -5.07 -13.98
N HIS A 4 -13.83 -6.29 -14.50
CA HIS A 4 -13.35 -7.48 -13.80
C HIS A 4 -11.86 -7.41 -13.39
N SER A 5 -11.09 -6.50 -13.99
CA SER A 5 -9.67 -6.26 -13.69
C SER A 5 -9.40 -4.95 -12.97
N GLN A 6 -10.42 -4.24 -12.50
CA GLN A 6 -10.25 -2.93 -11.89
C GLN A 6 -9.86 -3.03 -10.41
N LEU A 7 -8.62 -2.65 -10.11
CA LEU A 7 -8.11 -2.54 -8.72
C LEU A 7 -8.45 -1.19 -8.06
N ASN A 8 -8.83 -0.19 -8.85
CA ASN A 8 -9.20 1.14 -8.39
C ASN A 8 -10.73 1.29 -8.18
N PHE A 9 -11.16 2.32 -7.46
CA PHE A 9 -12.58 2.65 -7.34
C PHE A 9 -13.24 2.92 -8.69
N GLN A 10 -14.53 2.60 -8.79
CA GLN A 10 -15.35 2.92 -9.95
C GLN A 10 -15.49 4.44 -10.13
N ASP A 11 -15.83 4.84 -11.35
CA ASP A 11 -16.01 6.25 -11.70
C ASP A 11 -16.94 6.97 -10.72
N THR A 12 -16.51 8.16 -10.34
CA THR A 12 -17.16 8.99 -9.32
C THR A 12 -18.56 9.37 -9.77
N SER A 13 -19.58 8.83 -9.11
CA SER A 13 -20.99 9.13 -9.43
C SER A 13 -21.60 10.18 -8.50
N SER A 14 -20.82 10.72 -7.55
CA SER A 14 -21.25 11.69 -6.53
C SER A 14 -20.05 12.44 -5.94
N PRO A 15 -20.17 13.73 -5.57
CA PRO A 15 -19.09 14.52 -4.97
C PRO A 15 -18.53 13.92 -3.67
N ILE A 16 -19.33 13.15 -2.92
CA ILE A 16 -18.88 12.47 -1.69
C ILE A 16 -17.89 11.34 -2.00
N ILE A 17 -18.08 10.64 -3.13
CA ILE A 17 -17.19 9.55 -3.55
C ILE A 17 -15.84 10.11 -4.01
N GLU A 18 -15.81 11.34 -4.53
CA GLU A 18 -14.56 12.01 -4.93
C GLU A 18 -13.66 12.27 -3.72
N GLU A 19 -14.23 12.85 -2.68
CA GLU A 19 -13.55 13.10 -1.41
C GLU A 19 -13.08 11.79 -0.74
N LEU A 20 -13.91 10.73 -0.79
CA LEU A 20 -13.55 9.43 -0.24
C LEU A 20 -12.39 8.77 -0.99
N ILE A 21 -12.36 8.87 -2.32
CA ILE A 21 -11.25 8.37 -3.14
C ILE A 21 -9.97 9.16 -2.85
N GLY A 22 -10.08 10.48 -2.66
CA GLY A 22 -8.95 11.33 -2.25
C GLY A 22 -8.37 10.91 -0.89
N PHE A 23 -9.24 10.70 0.11
CA PHE A 23 -8.84 10.21 1.42
C PHE A 23 -8.22 8.81 1.35
N HIS A 24 -8.84 7.90 0.60
CA HIS A 24 -8.31 6.56 0.39
C HIS A 24 -6.90 6.58 -0.20
N ASN A 25 -6.67 7.37 -1.25
CA ASN A 25 -5.37 7.44 -1.90
C ASN A 25 -4.29 7.96 -0.94
N HIS A 26 -4.61 8.94 -0.10
CA HIS A 26 -3.70 9.39 0.95
C HIS A 26 -3.42 8.30 1.99
N ALA A 27 -4.45 7.60 2.47
CA ALA A 27 -4.30 6.50 3.42
C ALA A 27 -3.44 5.36 2.84
N LEU A 28 -3.67 4.99 1.57
CA LEU A 28 -2.94 3.94 0.89
C LEU A 28 -1.46 4.31 0.67
N MET A 29 -1.16 5.57 0.36
CA MET A 29 0.22 6.07 0.28
C MET A 29 0.97 5.85 1.61
N VAL A 30 0.34 6.21 2.74
CA VAL A 30 0.94 6.03 4.07
C VAL A 30 1.08 4.55 4.42
N ALA A 31 0.06 3.72 4.16
CA ALA A 31 0.10 2.29 4.42
C ALA A 31 1.23 1.60 3.64
N LEU A 32 1.40 1.91 2.35
CA LEU A 32 2.48 1.37 1.54
C LEU A 32 3.87 1.81 2.03
N ALA A 33 4.01 3.07 2.47
CA ALA A 33 5.26 3.57 3.04
C ALA A 33 5.64 2.83 4.34
N ILE A 34 4.66 2.54 5.20
CA ILE A 34 4.89 1.75 6.42
C ILE A 34 5.23 0.30 6.06
N CYS A 35 4.50 -0.32 5.13
CA CYS A 35 4.79 -1.68 4.67
C CYS A 35 6.20 -1.80 4.07
N SER A 36 6.63 -0.85 3.23
CA SER A 36 7.97 -0.87 2.64
C SER A 36 9.06 -0.66 3.70
N LEU A 37 8.83 0.21 4.69
CA LEU A 37 9.74 0.41 5.80
C LEU A 37 9.88 -0.86 6.66
N VAL A 38 8.77 -1.49 7.00
CA VAL A 38 8.77 -2.75 7.80
C VAL A 38 9.46 -3.87 7.03
N LEU A 39 9.18 -4.01 5.73
CA LEU A 39 9.86 -4.98 4.87
C LEU A 39 11.37 -4.74 4.78
N TYR A 40 11.78 -3.49 4.62
CA TYR A 40 13.20 -3.11 4.59
C TYR A 40 13.92 -3.48 5.90
N LEU A 41 13.31 -3.14 7.03
CA LEU A 41 13.85 -3.49 8.35
C LEU A 41 13.92 -5.02 8.54
N SER A 42 12.86 -5.75 8.19
CA SER A 42 12.85 -7.22 8.27
C SER A 42 13.94 -7.85 7.40
N SER A 43 14.12 -7.39 6.16
CA SER A 43 15.17 -7.89 5.26
C SER A 43 16.57 -7.67 5.84
N SER A 44 16.84 -6.47 6.37
CA SER A 44 18.15 -6.16 6.95
C SER A 44 18.51 -7.06 8.15
N THR A 45 17.52 -7.43 8.95
CA THR A 45 17.74 -8.36 10.08
C THR A 45 17.93 -9.81 9.62
N ALA A 46 17.25 -10.23 8.55
CA ALA A 46 17.42 -11.56 7.98
C ALA A 46 18.83 -11.75 7.42
N ASP A 47 19.35 -10.77 6.67
CA ASP A 47 20.71 -10.82 6.12
C ASP A 47 21.78 -10.89 7.22
N THR A 48 21.60 -10.12 8.29
CA THR A 48 22.56 -10.15 9.42
C THR A 48 22.53 -11.45 10.21
N GLN A 49 21.40 -12.15 10.30
CA GLN A 49 21.33 -13.49 10.89
C GLN A 49 21.96 -14.56 9.98
N VAL A 50 21.73 -14.47 8.66
CA VAL A 50 22.36 -15.38 7.69
C VAL A 50 23.88 -15.22 7.69
N ILE A 51 24.41 -13.99 7.71
CA ILE A 51 25.86 -13.73 7.78
C ILE A 51 26.47 -14.21 9.11
N LYS A 52 25.73 -14.14 10.22
CA LYS A 52 26.21 -14.65 11.53
C LYS A 52 26.19 -16.18 11.64
N LEU A 53 25.47 -16.88 10.76
CA LEU A 53 25.37 -18.33 10.73
C LEU A 53 26.44 -18.99 9.85
N ILE A 54 27.15 -18.22 9.03
CA ILE A 54 28.28 -18.63 8.17
C ILE A 54 29.59 -18.34 8.90
#